data_AF-A0A3Q1ER47-F1
#
_entry.id   AF-A0A3Q1ER47-F1
#
_cell.length_a   1.000
_cell.length_b   1.000
_cell.length_c   1.000
_cell.angle_alpha   90.00
_cell.angle_beta   90.00
_cell.angle_gamma   90.00
#
_symmetry.space_group_name_H-M   'P 1'
#
loop_
_entity.id
_entity.type
_entity.pdbx_description
1 polymer ?
#
loop_
_entity_poly.entity_id
_entity_poly.type
_entity_poly.pdbx_seq_one_letter_code
_entity_poly.pdbx_strand_id
1 'polypeptide(L)'
;MFSWFNLKTETVISLSDTTNVLCFFRYIDLYLPKFSISVDASLRDTLKELGITKAFEDNADFSGISDETEIKVSKVSHKASLSVTEMGTEAAAGSISEMIRLSLPPSVRIDRPFLVFVMENSARSILFMGKINNPTLIQK
;
A
#
# COMPACT_ATOMS: atom_id res chain seq x y z
N MET A 1 7.41 -24.23 14.50
CA MET A 1 7.34 -23.09 15.45
C MET A 1 7.83 -21.84 14.71
N PHE A 2 6.97 -21.25 13.88
CA PHE A 2 7.22 -19.92 13.28
C PHE A 2 5.90 -19.18 13.34
N SER A 3 5.88 -18.20 14.23
CA SER A 3 4.75 -17.36 14.56
C SER A 3 5.13 -15.93 14.18
N TRP A 4 4.11 -15.17 13.80
CA TRP A 4 4.07 -13.71 13.67
C TRP A 4 4.60 -13.06 12.38
N PHE A 5 3.66 -12.60 11.56
CA PHE A 5 3.48 -11.16 11.28
C PHE A 5 2.03 -10.92 10.82
N ASN A 6 1.10 -10.85 11.79
CA ASN A 6 -0.26 -10.38 11.53
C ASN A 6 -0.25 -8.86 11.64
N LEU A 7 -0.06 -8.16 10.52
CA LEU A 7 -0.34 -6.74 10.44
C LEU A 7 -1.86 -6.55 10.45
N LYS A 8 -2.44 -6.51 11.66
CA LYS A 8 -3.74 -5.88 11.88
C LYS A 8 -3.56 -4.40 11.59
N THR A 9 -3.76 -4.02 10.33
CA THR A 9 -3.80 -2.62 9.94
C THR A 9 -5.25 -2.17 10.01
N GLU A 10 -5.55 -1.34 11.01
CA GLU A 10 -6.75 -0.54 11.01
C GLU A 10 -6.67 0.38 9.79
N THR A 11 -7.40 0.04 8.73
CA THR A 11 -7.44 0.85 7.51
C THR A 11 -8.31 2.07 7.80
N VAL A 12 -7.69 3.10 8.40
CA VAL A 12 -8.29 4.43 8.47
C VAL A 12 -8.09 5.08 7.11
N ILE A 13 -9.12 5.06 6.26
CA ILE A 13 -9.12 5.82 5.00
C ILE A 13 -9.21 7.30 5.38
N SER A 14 -8.07 7.98 5.48
CA SER A 14 -8.02 9.43 5.67
C SER A 14 -8.15 10.13 4.33
N LEU A 15 -9.24 10.87 4.15
CA LEU A 15 -9.33 11.90 3.12
C LEU A 15 -8.74 13.16 3.75
N SER A 16 -7.47 13.45 3.50
CA SER A 16 -6.83 14.65 4.04
C SER A 16 -7.32 15.88 3.27
N ASP A 17 -8.37 16.54 3.76
CA ASP A 17 -8.70 17.90 3.35
C ASP A 17 -8.01 18.88 4.31
N THR A 18 -7.10 19.71 3.78
CA THR A 18 -6.23 20.58 4.58
C THR A 18 -6.86 21.97 4.73
N THR A 19 -7.89 22.08 5.57
CA THR A 19 -8.32 23.39 6.12
C THR A 19 -8.84 23.23 7.55
N ASN A 20 -8.44 24.18 8.39
CA ASN A 20 -8.53 24.20 9.84
C ASN A 20 -9.97 24.35 10.42
N VAL A 21 -10.12 23.83 11.65
CA VAL A 21 -11.12 24.11 12.71
C VAL A 21 -12.58 23.68 12.50
N LEU A 22 -12.81 22.40 12.80
CA LEU A 22 -13.97 21.72 13.39
C LEU A 22 -13.97 20.36 12.71
N CYS A 23 -13.57 19.31 13.44
CA CYS A 23 -13.65 17.94 12.96
C CYS A 23 -15.12 17.55 12.85
N PHE A 24 -15.78 18.02 11.80
CA PHE A 24 -16.96 17.38 11.28
C PHE A 24 -16.46 16.09 10.63
N PHE A 25 -16.62 14.97 11.32
CA PHE A 25 -16.72 13.69 10.62
C PHE A 25 -17.81 13.86 9.58
N ARG A 26 -17.41 14.05 8.32
CA ARG A 26 -18.36 14.18 7.23
C ARG A 26 -18.79 12.77 6.87
N TYR A 27 -20.01 12.42 7.23
CA TYR A 27 -20.60 11.15 6.83
C TYR A 27 -20.71 11.14 5.30
N ILE A 28 -20.11 10.12 4.68
CA ILE A 28 -20.17 9.87 3.25
C ILE A 28 -20.65 8.43 3.01
N ASP A 29 -21.45 8.24 1.97
CA ASP A 29 -21.80 6.91 1.50
C ASP A 29 -20.73 6.46 0.50
N LEU A 30 -19.72 5.72 0.98
CA LEU A 30 -18.55 5.29 0.19
C LEU A 30 -18.75 3.90 -0.42
N TYR A 31 -18.55 3.81 -1.74
CA TYR A 31 -18.45 2.55 -2.48
C TYR A 31 -17.01 2.35 -2.95
N LEU A 32 -16.28 1.46 -2.27
CA LEU A 32 -14.94 1.04 -2.64
C LEU A 32 -14.98 -0.43 -3.11
N PRO A 33 -14.45 -0.77 -4.30
CA PRO A 33 -14.45 -2.14 -4.77
C PRO A 33 -13.50 -3.02 -3.93
N LYS A 34 -13.87 -4.28 -3.72
CA LYS A 34 -12.92 -5.31 -3.30
C LYS A 34 -11.91 -5.53 -4.41
N PHE A 35 -10.65 -5.70 -4.07
CA PHE A 35 -9.61 -6.05 -5.03
C PHE A 35 -8.50 -6.84 -4.37
N SER A 36 -7.81 -7.65 -5.17
CA SER A 36 -6.59 -8.33 -4.78
C SER A 36 -5.58 -8.18 -5.91
N ILE A 37 -4.39 -7.70 -5.56
CA ILE A 37 -3.28 -7.53 -6.49
C ILE A 37 -2.04 -8.21 -5.94
N SER A 38 -1.24 -8.78 -6.83
CA SER A 38 0.10 -9.26 -6.51
C SER A 38 1.07 -8.89 -7.62
N VAL A 39 2.31 -8.66 -7.23
CA VAL A 39 3.44 -8.44 -8.11
C VAL A 39 4.56 -9.38 -7.71
N ASP A 40 5.18 -9.99 -8.71
CA ASP A 40 6.43 -10.74 -8.60
C ASP A 40 7.34 -10.22 -9.71
N ALA A 41 8.28 -9.34 -9.34
CA ALA A 41 9.07 -8.58 -10.30
C ALA A 41 10.57 -8.76 -10.04
N SER A 42 11.33 -8.97 -11.11
CA SER A 42 12.78 -8.79 -11.09
C SER A 42 13.07 -7.30 -11.19
N LEU A 43 13.72 -6.74 -10.18
CA LEU A 43 14.09 -5.32 -10.15
C LEU A 43 15.47 -5.05 -10.77
N ARG A 44 16.17 -6.05 -11.30
CA ARG A 44 17.52 -5.88 -11.85
C ARG A 44 17.56 -4.77 -12.91
N ASP A 45 16.69 -4.86 -13.91
CA ASP A 45 16.71 -3.90 -15.03
C ASP A 45 16.14 -2.54 -14.62
N THR A 46 15.08 -2.54 -13.82
CA THR A 46 14.51 -1.30 -13.26
C THR A 46 15.53 -0.53 -12.40
N LEU A 47 16.28 -1.21 -11.53
CA LEU A 47 17.30 -0.55 -10.71
C LEU A 47 18.46 -0.02 -11.56
N LYS A 48 18.82 -0.72 -12.65
CA LYS A 48 19.80 -0.22 -13.62
C LYS A 48 19.30 1.05 -14.33
N GLU A 49 18.05 1.06 -14.78
CA GLU A 49 17.41 2.24 -15.38
C GLU A 49 17.35 3.43 -14.40
N LEU A 50 17.21 3.15 -13.11
CA LEU A 50 17.27 4.14 -12.03
C LEU A 50 18.71 4.58 -11.66
N GLY A 51 19.75 4.04 -12.32
CA GLY A 51 21.15 4.42 -12.15
C GLY A 51 21.97 3.51 -11.24
N ILE A 52 21.38 2.46 -10.66
CA ILE A 52 22.11 1.45 -9.88
C ILE A 52 22.64 0.39 -10.85
N THR A 53 23.75 0.68 -11.53
CA THR A 53 24.36 -0.26 -12.50
C THR A 53 25.51 -1.04 -11.90
N LYS A 54 26.42 -0.35 -11.18
CA LYS A 54 27.67 -0.91 -10.64
C LYS A 54 27.45 -2.17 -9.82
N ALA A 55 26.40 -2.24 -9.02
CA ALA A 55 26.06 -3.40 -8.19
C ALA A 55 25.89 -4.71 -8.99
N PHE A 56 25.62 -4.62 -10.30
CA PHE A 56 25.36 -5.75 -11.19
C PHE A 56 26.49 -6.02 -12.20
N GLU A 57 27.56 -5.23 -12.16
CA GLU A 57 28.74 -5.33 -13.03
C GLU A 57 29.81 -6.23 -12.38
N ASP A 58 30.84 -6.62 -13.15
CA ASP A 58 31.93 -7.48 -12.66
C ASP A 58 32.89 -6.74 -11.72
N ASN A 59 32.99 -5.42 -11.88
CA ASN A 59 33.81 -4.53 -11.04
C ASN A 59 33.01 -3.96 -9.85
N ALA A 60 31.95 -4.64 -9.41
CA ALA A 60 31.15 -4.20 -8.28
C ALA A 60 31.97 -4.25 -6.98
N ASP A 61 31.96 -3.16 -6.22
CA ASP A 61 32.64 -3.12 -4.93
C ASP A 61 31.68 -3.56 -3.81
N PHE A 62 31.88 -4.80 -3.34
CA PHE A 62 31.20 -5.38 -2.19
C PHE A 62 32.19 -5.84 -1.11
N SER A 63 33.35 -5.17 -1.01
CA SER A 63 34.39 -5.45 0.01
C SER A 63 33.83 -5.47 1.44
N GLY A 64 32.82 -4.64 1.75
CA GLY A 64 32.13 -4.67 3.04
C GLY A 64 31.33 -5.95 3.36
N ILE A 65 31.21 -6.88 2.41
CA ILE A 65 30.53 -8.18 2.57
C ILE A 65 31.53 -9.34 2.45
N SER A 66 32.47 -9.26 1.50
CA SER A 66 33.50 -10.28 1.28
C SER A 66 34.81 -9.66 0.82
N ASP A 67 35.89 -9.95 1.54
CA ASP A 67 37.24 -9.48 1.21
C ASP A 67 38.01 -10.45 0.29
N GLU A 68 37.62 -11.73 0.27
CA GLU A 68 38.38 -12.79 -0.41
C GLU A 68 37.85 -13.11 -1.81
N THR A 69 36.60 -12.77 -2.09
CA THR A 69 35.93 -13.14 -3.35
C THR A 69 35.21 -11.95 -3.94
N GLU A 70 35.48 -11.68 -5.22
CA GLU A 70 34.70 -10.71 -5.99
C GLU A 70 33.28 -11.23 -6.17
N ILE A 71 32.31 -10.52 -5.59
CA ILE A 71 30.89 -10.84 -5.67
C ILE A 71 30.15 -9.72 -6.38
N LYS A 72 28.99 -10.04 -6.97
CA LYS A 72 28.09 -9.07 -7.58
C LYS A 72 26.64 -9.48 -7.40
N VAL A 73 25.73 -8.54 -7.58
CA VAL A 73 24.29 -8.84 -7.56
C VAL A 73 23.89 -9.53 -8.87
N SER A 74 23.42 -10.76 -8.76
CA SER A 74 22.92 -11.53 -9.91
C SER A 74 21.45 -11.24 -10.18
N LYS A 75 20.60 -11.18 -9.14
CA LYS A 75 19.16 -10.93 -9.25
C LYS A 75 18.65 -10.18 -8.03
N VAL A 76 17.70 -9.28 -8.24
CA VAL A 76 16.87 -8.68 -7.19
C VAL A 76 15.43 -9.03 -7.51
N SER A 77 14.75 -9.73 -6.61
CA SER A 77 13.33 -10.09 -6.77
C SER A 77 12.50 -9.41 -5.69
N HIS A 78 11.43 -8.75 -6.10
CA HIS A 78 10.47 -8.13 -5.20
C HIS A 78 9.10 -8.77 -5.41
N LYS A 79 8.55 -9.32 -4.34
CA LYS A 79 7.23 -9.93 -4.32
C LYS A 79 6.35 -9.24 -3.29
N ALA A 80 5.19 -8.80 -3.70
CA ALA A 80 4.24 -8.09 -2.86
C ALA A 80 2.81 -8.49 -3.22
N SER A 81 1.93 -8.56 -2.23
CA SER A 81 0.50 -8.79 -2.42
C SER A 81 -0.30 -7.85 -1.52
N LEU A 82 -1.41 -7.34 -2.03
CA LEU A 82 -2.33 -6.47 -1.33
C LEU A 82 -3.77 -6.93 -1.63
N SER A 83 -4.53 -7.21 -0.59
CA SER A 83 -5.93 -7.60 -0.69
C SER A 83 -6.79 -6.70 0.19
N VAL A 84 -7.81 -6.11 -0.40
CA VAL A 84 -8.81 -5.29 0.28
C VAL A 84 -10.14 -6.02 0.24
N THR A 85 -10.64 -6.36 1.43
CA THR A 85 -11.93 -7.04 1.63
C THR A 85 -12.78 -6.26 2.61
N GLU A 86 -14.09 -6.50 2.61
CA GLU A 86 -15.03 -5.90 3.59
C GLU A 86 -14.73 -6.36 5.03
N MET A 87 -14.07 -7.50 5.20
CA MET A 87 -13.78 -8.08 6.52
C MET A 87 -12.47 -7.56 7.13
N GLY A 88 -11.84 -6.53 6.56
CA GLY A 88 -10.64 -5.91 7.11
C GLY A 88 -10.85 -5.17 8.44
N THR A 89 -12.08 -5.14 8.99
CA THR A 89 -12.40 -4.45 10.24
C THR A 89 -13.53 -5.16 11.00
N GLU A 90 -13.25 -6.33 11.55
CA GLU A 90 -14.08 -6.94 12.60
C GLU A 90 -13.80 -6.27 13.96
N ALA A 91 -13.85 -4.93 14.04
CA ALA A 91 -13.77 -4.16 15.30
C ALA A 91 -13.96 -2.65 15.04
N ALA A 92 -15.19 -2.20 14.82
CA ALA A 92 -15.54 -0.78 14.99
C ALA A 92 -17.04 -0.62 15.30
N ALA A 93 -17.60 -1.45 16.18
CA ALA A 93 -18.88 -1.17 16.83
C ALA A 93 -18.61 -0.22 18.01
N GLY A 94 -18.30 1.05 17.70
CA GLY A 94 -18.11 2.10 18.69
C GLY A 94 -19.28 3.09 18.64
N SER A 95 -20.23 2.93 19.57
CA SER A 95 -21.27 3.89 19.98
C SER A 95 -21.79 4.85 18.91
N ILE A 96 -22.90 4.48 18.27
CA ILE A 96 -23.67 5.38 17.42
C ILE A 96 -24.40 6.36 18.34
N SER A 97 -23.88 7.56 18.52
CA SER A 97 -24.73 8.67 18.98
C SER A 97 -25.79 8.89 17.90
N GLU A 98 -27.07 8.76 18.23
CA GLU A 98 -28.18 9.06 17.32
C GLU A 98 -28.21 10.56 17.01
N MET A 99 -27.33 10.98 16.11
CA MET A 99 -27.39 12.30 15.51
C MET A 99 -28.43 12.24 14.40
N ILE A 100 -29.59 12.85 14.64
CA ILE A 100 -30.68 12.94 13.67
C ILE A 100 -30.14 13.57 12.40
N ARG A 101 -30.16 12.80 11.30
CA ARG A 101 -29.66 13.25 9.99
C ARG A 101 -30.57 14.34 9.43
N LEU A 102 -30.07 15.58 9.38
CA LEU A 102 -30.78 16.71 8.77
C LEU A 102 -30.62 16.77 7.24
N SER A 103 -29.72 15.97 6.65
CA SER A 103 -29.49 15.91 5.20
C SER A 103 -28.98 14.54 4.75
N LEU A 104 -29.17 14.22 3.47
CA LEU A 104 -28.59 13.02 2.84
C LEU A 104 -27.07 13.19 2.71
N PRO A 105 -26.26 12.21 3.16
CA PRO A 105 -24.82 12.29 2.99
C PRO A 105 -24.45 12.23 1.50
N PRO A 106 -23.37 12.93 1.08
CA PRO A 106 -22.88 12.80 -0.28
C PRO A 106 -22.35 11.38 -0.51
N SER A 107 -22.67 10.80 -1.66
CA SER A 107 -22.16 9.49 -2.08
C SER A 107 -20.86 9.62 -2.87
N VAL A 108 -19.90 8.75 -2.58
CA VAL A 108 -18.62 8.67 -3.28
C VAL A 108 -18.46 7.26 -3.80
N ARG A 109 -18.29 7.11 -5.11
CA ARG A 109 -18.09 5.81 -5.76
C ARG A 109 -16.75 5.76 -6.47
N ILE A 110 -15.98 4.72 -6.18
CA ILE A 110 -14.70 4.42 -6.81
C ILE A 110 -14.94 3.37 -7.90
N ASP A 111 -15.44 3.82 -9.06
CA ASP A 111 -15.84 2.99 -10.22
C ASP A 111 -15.00 3.25 -11.49
N ARG A 112 -13.86 3.90 -11.34
CA ARG A 112 -12.90 4.22 -12.39
C ARG A 112 -11.47 4.00 -11.87
N PRO A 113 -10.44 3.96 -12.75
CA PRO A 113 -9.06 3.75 -12.31
C PRO A 113 -8.65 4.64 -11.14
N PHE A 114 -8.05 4.04 -10.12
CA PHE A 114 -7.67 4.72 -8.88
C PHE A 114 -6.28 4.32 -8.41
N LEU A 115 -5.68 5.17 -7.58
CA LEU A 115 -4.40 4.90 -6.92
C LEU A 115 -4.64 4.45 -5.49
N VAL A 116 -3.75 3.59 -5.00
CA VAL A 116 -3.74 3.08 -3.63
C VAL A 116 -2.38 3.34 -3.03
N PHE A 117 -2.37 3.90 -1.82
CA PHE A 117 -1.18 4.12 -1.02
C PHE A 117 -1.42 3.56 0.38
N VAL A 118 -0.52 2.71 0.85
CA VAL A 118 -0.47 2.30 2.26
C VAL A 118 0.73 3.01 2.86
N MET A 119 0.48 3.87 3.85
CA MET A 119 1.50 4.71 4.46
C MET A 119 1.65 4.37 5.94
N GLU A 120 2.88 4.43 6.42
CA GLU A 120 3.18 4.43 7.86
C GLU A 120 3.31 5.89 8.31
N ASN A 121 2.49 6.29 9.28
CA ASN A 121 2.31 7.71 9.61
C ASN A 121 3.48 8.32 10.39
N SER A 122 4.21 7.53 11.19
CA SER A 122 5.25 8.04 12.08
C SER A 122 6.51 8.42 11.31
N ALA A 123 6.97 7.53 10.42
CA ALA A 123 8.11 7.70 9.53
C ALA A 123 7.73 8.39 8.20
N ARG A 124 6.42 8.58 7.94
CA ARG A 124 5.89 9.13 6.69
C ARG A 124 6.35 8.35 5.46
N SER A 125 6.42 7.03 5.60
CA SER A 125 6.93 6.12 4.58
C SER A 125 5.81 5.46 3.79
N ILE A 126 6.01 5.28 2.48
CA ILE A 126 5.10 4.54 1.62
C ILE A 126 5.46 3.06 1.71
N LEU A 127 4.56 2.25 2.28
CA LEU A 127 4.70 0.80 2.36
C LEU A 127 4.24 0.12 1.07
N PHE A 128 3.15 0.62 0.47
CA PHE A 128 2.64 0.15 -0.81
C PHE A 128 2.17 1.32 -1.66
N MET A 129 2.42 1.22 -2.96
CA MET A 129 1.87 2.11 -3.98
C MET A 129 1.39 1.25 -5.14
N GLY A 130 0.18 1.54 -5.65
CA GLY A 130 -0.36 0.82 -6.79
C GLY A 130 -1.41 1.61 -7.55
N LYS A 131 -1.61 1.23 -8.81
CA LYS A 131 -2.69 1.71 -9.65
C LYS A 131 -3.64 0.55 -9.97
N ILE A 132 -4.91 0.70 -9.61
CA ILE A 132 -5.97 -0.24 -9.96
C ILE A 132 -6.70 0.30 -11.17
N ASN A 133 -6.47 -0.30 -12.35
CA ASN A 133 -7.23 0.03 -13.56
C ASN A 133 -8.59 -0.66 -13.60
N ASN A 134 -8.63 -1.93 -13.15
CA ASN A 134 -9.85 -2.73 -13.06
C ASN A 134 -9.78 -3.65 -11.84
N PRO A 135 -10.68 -3.48 -10.84
CA PRO A 135 -10.65 -4.27 -9.61
C PRO A 135 -11.17 -5.72 -9.77
N THR A 136 -11.87 -6.04 -10.87
CA THR A 136 -12.40 -7.41 -11.10
C THR A 136 -11.36 -8.36 -11.69
N LEU A 137 -10.22 -7.84 -12.16
CA LEU A 137 -9.13 -8.66 -12.67
C LEU A 137 -8.26 -9.11 -11.50
N ILE A 138 -8.38 -10.38 -11.11
CA ILE A 138 -7.41 -11.01 -10.21
C ILE A 138 -6.11 -11.14 -11.00
N GLN A 139 -5.14 -10.27 -10.72
CA GLN A 139 -3.80 -10.39 -11.31
C GLN A 139 -3.06 -11.51 -10.57
N LYS A 140 -2.88 -12.65 -11.23
CA LYS A 140 -2.20 -13.85 -10.71
C LYS A 140 -0.69 -13.74 -10.87
#